data_AF-A0A0D0CLM5-F1
#
_entry.id   AF-A0A0D0CLM5-F1
#
_cell.length_a   1.000
_cell.length_b   1.000
_cell.length_c   1.000
_cell.angle_alpha   90.00
_cell.angle_beta   90.00
_cell.angle_gamma   90.00
#
_symmetry.space_group_name_H-M   'P 1'
#
loop_
_entity.id
_entity.type
_entity.pdbx_description
1 polymer ?
#
loop_
_entity_poly.entity_id
_entity_poly.type
_entity_poly.pdbx_seq_one_letter_code
_entity_poly.pdbx_strand_id
1 'polypeptide(L)'
;MQYREEHTQWVFDHIAGNGVVISNYTDFFNRSDYLTVVQEGKINKNNIILMFSVDGAQLYKFKASDCWVAIWIIFACSPDSRYKKKYVLPACIIPGPKKPHNLDSFLFPGFHHLATLQNEGLKIWDALRNITFMSYPFFALGTADGPGLAYLNRLVGHHGKNNC
;
A
#
# COMPACT_ATOMS: atom_id res chain seq x y z
N MET A 1 -8.82 9.59 -10.47
CA MET A 1 -8.54 8.23 -9.95
C MET A 1 -9.27 7.19 -10.79
N GLN A 2 -9.02 7.14 -12.10
CA GLN A 2 -9.71 6.20 -13.01
C GLN A 2 -8.79 5.07 -13.48
N TYR A 3 -7.47 5.30 -13.44
CA TYR A 3 -6.44 4.34 -13.85
C TYR A 3 -6.67 2.91 -13.33
N ARG A 4 -6.91 2.72 -12.03
CA ARG A 4 -7.15 1.37 -11.48
C ARG A 4 -8.35 0.69 -12.13
N GLU A 5 -9.47 1.40 -12.23
CA GLU A 5 -10.73 0.88 -12.76
C GLU A 5 -10.56 0.50 -14.22
N GLU A 6 -9.98 1.41 -15.01
CA GLU A 6 -9.65 1.19 -16.42
C GLU A 6 -8.69 0.01 -16.63
N HIS A 7 -7.61 -0.05 -15.86
CA HIS A 7 -6.61 -1.12 -15.99
C HIS A 7 -7.17 -2.47 -15.55
N THR A 8 -7.95 -2.51 -14.47
CA THR A 8 -8.59 -3.75 -14.00
C THR A 8 -9.58 -4.29 -15.03
N GLN A 9 -10.40 -3.41 -15.63
CA GLN A 9 -11.33 -3.80 -16.68
C GLN A 9 -10.59 -4.31 -17.92
N TRP A 10 -9.55 -3.58 -18.35
CA TRP A 10 -8.69 -3.99 -19.46
C TRP A 10 -8.09 -5.39 -19.25
N VAL A 11 -7.64 -5.71 -18.02
CA VAL A 11 -7.12 -7.04 -17.68
C VAL A 11 -8.21 -8.10 -17.82
N PHE A 12 -9.42 -7.87 -17.30
CA PHE A 12 -10.51 -8.84 -17.42
C PHE A 12 -10.91 -9.08 -18.88
N ASP A 13 -11.01 -8.02 -19.69
CA ASP A 13 -11.33 -8.13 -21.11
C ASP A 13 -10.26 -8.94 -21.86
N HIS A 14 -8.98 -8.75 -21.52
CA HIS A 14 -7.87 -9.51 -22.09
C HIS A 14 -7.92 -11.00 -21.72
N ILE A 15 -8.23 -11.32 -20.46
CA ILE A 15 -8.36 -12.70 -20.00
C ILE A 15 -9.51 -13.40 -20.73
N ALA A 16 -10.66 -12.72 -20.87
CA ALA A 16 -11.84 -13.26 -21.53
C ALA A 16 -11.61 -13.54 -23.03
N GLY A 17 -10.83 -12.69 -23.71
CA GLY A 17 -10.52 -12.85 -25.14
C GLY A 17 -9.41 -13.87 -25.45
N ASN A 18 -8.40 -14.01 -24.59
CA ASN A 18 -7.15 -14.73 -24.91
C ASN A 18 -6.90 -16.01 -24.09
N GLY A 19 -7.79 -16.39 -23.17
CA GLY A 19 -7.71 -17.70 -22.51
C GLY A 19 -6.57 -17.82 -21.47
N VAL A 20 -6.45 -16.83 -20.58
CA VAL A 20 -5.66 -16.86 -19.31
C VAL A 20 -4.20 -16.39 -19.37
N VAL A 21 -3.52 -16.32 -20.52
CA VAL A 21 -2.09 -15.94 -20.53
C VAL A 21 -1.88 -14.42 -20.51
N ILE A 22 -1.76 -13.83 -19.31
CA ILE A 22 -1.12 -12.52 -19.14
C ILE A 22 0.39 -12.75 -19.26
N SER A 23 0.96 -12.50 -20.43
CA SER A 23 2.40 -12.67 -20.68
C SER A 23 3.24 -11.56 -20.04
N ASN A 24 2.67 -10.37 -19.83
CA ASN A 24 3.37 -9.20 -19.30
C ASN A 24 2.67 -8.62 -18.07
N TYR A 25 3.36 -8.68 -16.93
CA TYR A 25 2.95 -8.01 -15.69
C TYR A 25 3.42 -6.55 -15.72
N THR A 26 2.52 -5.63 -16.03
CA THR A 26 2.84 -4.21 -16.12
C THR A 26 2.53 -3.45 -14.82
N ASP A 27 1.63 -3.99 -13.99
CA ASP A 27 1.26 -3.41 -12.70
C ASP A 27 0.80 -4.48 -11.68
N PHE A 28 0.68 -4.06 -10.42
CA PHE A 28 0.07 -4.81 -9.32
C PHE A 28 -1.30 -5.38 -9.69
N PHE A 29 -2.10 -4.65 -10.46
CA PHE A 29 -3.46 -5.06 -10.86
C PHE A 29 -3.50 -6.23 -11.86
N ASN A 30 -2.36 -6.66 -12.40
CA ASN A 30 -2.25 -7.88 -13.20
C ASN A 30 -2.16 -9.15 -12.36
N ARG A 31 -1.96 -9.05 -11.04
CA ARG A 31 -1.78 -10.22 -10.17
C ARG A 31 -3.09 -10.97 -9.97
N SER A 32 -3.03 -12.31 -10.05
CA SER A 32 -4.14 -13.21 -9.80
C SER A 32 -4.83 -12.93 -8.46
N ASP A 33 -4.05 -12.74 -7.39
CA ASP A 33 -4.60 -12.54 -6.05
C ASP A 33 -5.49 -11.29 -5.97
N TYR A 34 -5.06 -10.21 -6.63
CA TYR A 34 -5.88 -8.99 -6.74
C TYR A 34 -7.15 -9.25 -7.55
N LEU A 35 -7.01 -9.88 -8.73
CA LEU A 35 -8.13 -10.15 -9.62
C LEU A 35 -9.18 -11.05 -8.98
N THR A 36 -8.76 -12.09 -8.26
CA THR A 36 -9.64 -12.98 -7.49
C THR A 36 -10.44 -12.21 -6.45
N VAL A 37 -9.77 -11.35 -5.67
CA VAL A 37 -10.44 -10.54 -4.63
C VAL A 37 -11.43 -9.53 -5.24
N VAL A 38 -11.16 -9.03 -6.45
CA VAL A 38 -12.11 -8.19 -7.20
C VAL A 38 -13.30 -9.02 -7.69
N GLN A 39 -13.07 -10.21 -8.26
CA GLN A 39 -14.13 -11.12 -8.72
C GLN A 39 -15.03 -11.60 -7.57
N GLU A 40 -14.46 -11.83 -6.39
CA GLU A 40 -15.20 -12.16 -5.16
C GLU A 40 -16.00 -10.98 -4.59
N GLY A 41 -15.88 -9.77 -5.17
CA GLY A 41 -16.59 -8.57 -4.72
C GLY A 41 -16.04 -7.95 -3.43
N LYS A 42 -14.93 -8.46 -2.90
CA LYS A 42 -14.24 -7.90 -1.72
C LYS A 42 -13.61 -6.54 -2.02
N ILE A 43 -13.19 -6.32 -3.27
CA ILE A 43 -12.78 -5.02 -3.79
C ILE A 43 -13.73 -4.60 -4.92
N ASN A 44 -14.47 -3.54 -4.69
CA ASN A 44 -15.30 -2.83 -5.65
C ASN A 44 -14.60 -1.59 -6.23
N LYS A 45 -15.26 -0.93 -7.20
CA LYS A 45 -14.75 0.24 -7.93
C LYS A 45 -14.48 1.49 -7.06
N ASN A 46 -15.14 1.61 -5.92
CA ASN A 46 -15.01 2.75 -5.01
C ASN A 46 -13.92 2.55 -3.96
N ASN A 47 -13.40 1.32 -3.77
CA ASN A 47 -12.34 1.09 -2.79
C ASN A 47 -11.03 1.78 -3.19
N ILE A 48 -10.42 2.47 -2.23
CA ILE A 48 -9.06 2.98 -2.32
C ILE A 48 -8.10 1.86 -1.94
N ILE A 49 -7.12 1.55 -2.78
CA ILE A 49 -6.10 0.54 -2.49
C ILE A 49 -4.85 1.23 -1.95
N LEU A 50 -4.38 0.76 -0.80
CA LEU A 50 -3.28 1.33 -0.06
C LEU A 50 -2.11 0.35 0.07
N MET A 51 -0.91 0.90 -0.08
CA MET A 51 0.33 0.27 0.37
C MET A 51 0.92 1.13 1.48
N PHE A 52 1.44 0.46 2.51
CA PHE A 52 2.25 1.06 3.55
C PHE A 52 3.70 0.67 3.34
N SER A 53 4.62 1.60 3.58
CA SER A 53 6.04 1.29 3.65
C SER A 53 6.68 1.96 4.85
N VAL A 54 7.60 1.27 5.53
CA VAL A 54 8.38 1.83 6.63
C VAL A 54 9.82 1.36 6.54
N ASP A 55 10.76 2.30 6.68
CA ASP A 55 12.18 1.98 6.66
C ASP A 55 13.03 2.96 7.47
N GLY A 56 14.21 2.52 7.89
CA GLY A 56 15.26 3.35 8.43
C GLY A 56 15.96 4.16 7.33
N ALA A 57 16.21 5.44 7.61
CA ALA A 57 16.92 6.35 6.73
C ALA A 57 18.04 7.05 7.51
N GLN A 58 19.26 6.97 6.98
CA GLN A 58 20.38 7.77 7.48
C GLN A 58 20.35 9.16 6.83
N LEU A 59 20.15 10.20 7.64
CA LEU A 59 20.03 11.57 7.13
C LEU A 59 21.39 12.22 6.81
N TYR A 60 22.46 11.79 7.46
CA TYR A 60 23.80 12.33 7.28
C TYR A 60 24.84 11.21 7.19
N LYS A 61 25.67 11.24 6.14
CA LYS A 61 26.72 10.24 5.87
C LYS A 61 27.72 10.05 7.03
N PHE A 62 28.04 11.11 7.77
CA PHE A 62 29.08 11.12 8.80
C PHE A 62 28.57 11.45 10.20
N LYS A 63 27.26 11.24 10.47
CA LYS A 63 26.69 11.35 11.82
C LYS A 63 25.73 10.19 12.05
N ALA A 64 25.65 9.71 13.29
CA ALA A 64 24.56 8.84 13.75
C ALA A 64 23.27 9.67 13.80
N SER A 65 22.63 9.82 12.65
CA SER A 65 21.40 10.56 12.45
C SER A 65 20.46 9.70 11.64
N ASP A 66 20.08 8.58 12.23
CA ASP A 66 19.08 7.69 11.68
C ASP A 66 17.70 8.19 12.10
N CYS A 67 16.73 8.07 11.21
CA CYS A 67 15.32 8.17 11.53
C CYS A 67 14.60 7.01 10.84
N TRP A 68 13.37 6.73 11.21
CA TRP A 68 12.51 5.87 10.41
C TRP A 68 11.43 6.70 9.76
N VAL A 69 11.13 6.41 8.51
CA VAL A 69 10.10 7.09 7.74
C VAL A 69 9.06 6.06 7.35
N ALA A 70 7.81 6.35 7.69
CA ALA A 70 6.66 5.59 7.23
C ALA A 70 5.88 6.40 6.20
N ILE A 71 5.42 5.74 5.14
CA ILE A 71 4.69 6.34 4.02
C ILE A 71 3.47 5.50 3.63
N TRP A 72 2.45 6.17 3.11
CA TRP A 72 1.32 5.55 2.41
C TRP A 72 1.40 5.86 0.92
N ILE A 73 1.13 4.86 0.09
CA ILE A 73 0.99 4.98 -1.35
C ILE A 73 -0.43 4.59 -1.75
N ILE A 74 -1.09 5.45 -2.53
CA ILE A 74 -2.41 5.18 -3.09
C ILE A 74 -2.23 4.54 -4.47
N PHE A 75 -2.66 3.28 -4.60
CA PHE A 75 -2.50 2.51 -5.84
C PHE A 75 -3.49 2.91 -6.94
N ALA A 76 -4.45 3.80 -6.64
CA ALA A 76 -5.39 4.34 -7.63
C ALA A 76 -4.72 5.23 -8.71
N CYS A 77 -3.47 5.65 -8.50
CA CYS A 77 -2.65 6.38 -9.47
C CYS A 77 -1.85 5.40 -10.36
N SER A 78 -1.48 5.79 -11.57
CA SER A 78 -0.64 4.95 -12.45
C SER A 78 0.77 4.71 -11.86
N PRO A 79 1.49 3.65 -12.26
CA PRO A 79 2.87 3.41 -11.80
C PRO A 79 3.79 4.62 -12.06
N ASP A 80 3.59 5.32 -13.18
CA ASP A 80 4.36 6.50 -13.58
C ASP A 80 4.21 7.69 -12.61
N SER A 81 3.09 7.74 -11.88
CA SER A 81 2.74 8.86 -11.00
C SER A 81 2.78 8.50 -9.51
N ARG A 82 2.35 7.30 -9.11
CA ARG A 82 2.10 6.94 -7.69
C ARG A 82 3.34 7.02 -6.80
N TYR A 83 4.55 6.90 -7.36
CA TYR A 83 5.81 7.01 -6.62
C TYR A 83 6.51 8.37 -6.76
N LYS A 84 5.90 9.33 -7.47
CA LYS A 84 6.42 10.70 -7.51
C LYS A 84 6.14 11.37 -6.16
N LYS A 85 7.07 12.20 -5.69
CA LYS A 85 7.02 12.89 -4.38
C LYS A 85 5.65 13.48 -4.01
N LYS A 86 4.91 14.03 -4.99
CA LYS A 86 3.57 14.60 -4.80
C LYS A 86 2.52 13.58 -4.31
N TYR A 87 2.68 12.31 -4.63
CA TYR A 87 1.73 11.24 -4.36
C TYR A 87 2.19 10.27 -3.26
N VAL A 88 3.40 10.48 -2.73
CA VAL A 88 3.90 9.75 -1.56
C VAL A 88 3.44 10.49 -0.31
N LEU A 89 2.54 9.88 0.47
CA LEU A 89 1.97 10.50 1.65
C LEU A 89 2.79 10.12 2.88
N PRO A 90 3.41 11.07 3.60
CA PRO A 90 4.11 10.76 4.84
C PRO A 90 3.10 10.31 5.90
N ALA A 91 3.34 9.14 6.50
CA ALA A 91 2.53 8.59 7.58
C ALA A 91 3.05 9.07 8.94
N CYS A 92 4.34 8.83 9.21
CA CYS A 92 5.02 9.34 10.39
C CYS A 92 6.54 9.37 10.18
N ILE A 93 7.22 10.17 11.00
CA ILE A 93 8.68 10.20 11.10
C ILE A 93 9.02 9.84 12.54
N ILE A 94 9.82 8.78 12.71
CA ILE A 94 10.27 8.30 14.02
C ILE A 94 11.70 8.78 14.21
N PRO A 95 11.98 9.62 15.22
CA PRO A 95 13.34 10.09 15.47
C PRO A 95 14.23 8.94 15.94
N GLY A 96 15.45 8.87 15.43
CA GLY A 96 16.49 8.00 15.99
C GLY A 96 17.31 8.71 17.07
N PRO A 97 18.62 8.41 17.20
CA PRO A 97 19.47 7.61 16.31
C PRO A 97 19.33 6.09 16.52
N LYS A 98 18.54 5.67 17.51
CA LYS A 98 18.30 4.24 17.76
C LYS A 98 17.06 3.77 17.03
N LYS A 99 17.05 2.49 16.66
CA LYS A 99 15.83 1.82 16.20
C LYS A 99 14.70 1.96 17.24
N PRO A 100 13.44 2.08 16.80
CA PRO A 100 12.31 2.11 17.72
C PRO A 100 12.29 0.82 18.54
N HIS A 101 12.13 0.95 19.86
CA HIS A 101 11.99 -0.22 20.73
C HIS A 101 10.65 -0.91 20.49
N ASN A 102 9.59 -0.11 20.33
CA ASN A 102 8.26 -0.54 19.95
C ASN A 102 7.88 0.22 18.68
N LEU A 103 7.94 -0.44 17.52
CA LEU A 103 7.51 0.17 16.26
C LEU A 103 5.99 0.40 16.26
N ASP A 104 5.23 -0.53 16.85
CA ASP A 104 3.77 -0.49 16.86
C ASP A 104 3.20 0.71 17.60
N SER A 105 3.90 1.25 18.62
CA SER A 105 3.44 2.48 19.28
C SER A 105 3.39 3.68 18.33
N PHE A 106 4.22 3.69 17.29
CA PHE A 106 4.20 4.74 16.25
C PHE A 106 3.22 4.43 15.12
N LEU A 107 3.00 3.15 14.81
CA LEU A 107 2.14 2.73 13.70
C LEU A 107 0.66 2.63 14.10
N PHE A 108 0.39 2.31 15.37
CA PHE A 108 -0.96 2.07 15.88
C PHE A 108 -1.95 3.18 15.54
N PRO A 109 -1.65 4.49 15.70
CA PRO A 109 -2.63 5.53 15.36
C PRO A 109 -3.08 5.48 13.89
N GLY A 110 -2.14 5.26 12.96
CA GLY A 110 -2.44 5.19 11.53
C GLY A 110 -3.25 3.95 11.15
N PHE A 111 -2.85 2.78 11.67
CA PHE A 111 -3.56 1.53 11.40
C PHE A 111 -4.91 1.44 12.13
N HIS A 112 -5.04 2.06 13.30
CA HIS A 112 -6.32 2.19 14.00
C HIS A 112 -7.31 2.98 13.15
N HIS A 113 -6.90 4.15 12.63
CA HIS A 113 -7.77 4.92 11.71
C HIS A 113 -8.10 4.13 10.44
N LEU A 114 -7.13 3.44 9.85
CA LEU A 114 -7.38 2.59 8.68
C LEU A 114 -8.43 1.51 8.98
N ALA A 115 -8.30 0.83 10.12
CA ALA A 115 -9.26 -0.19 10.57
C ALA A 115 -10.65 0.42 10.80
N THR A 116 -10.75 1.61 11.41
CA THR A 116 -12.02 2.34 11.53
C THR A 116 -12.64 2.59 10.17
N LEU A 117 -11.87 3.13 9.21
CA LEU A 117 -12.36 3.40 7.85
C LEU A 117 -12.72 2.12 7.08
N GLN A 118 -12.08 0.99 7.37
CA GLN A 118 -12.43 -0.31 6.79
C GLN A 118 -13.77 -0.84 7.28
N ASN A 119 -14.15 -0.53 8.52
CA ASN A 119 -15.42 -0.99 9.11
C ASN A 119 -16.56 0.00 8.86
N GLU A 120 -16.31 1.29 9.03
CA GLU A 120 -17.33 2.36 8.97
C GLU A 120 -17.48 2.97 7.58
N GLY A 121 -16.41 2.92 6.78
CA GLY A 121 -16.34 3.53 5.46
C GLY A 121 -15.97 5.02 5.50
N LEU A 122 -15.40 5.48 4.38
CA LEU A 122 -15.04 6.87 4.14
C LEU A 122 -16.00 7.48 3.11
N LYS A 123 -16.77 8.49 3.51
CA LYS A 123 -17.65 9.23 2.61
C LYS A 123 -16.82 10.22 1.79
N ILE A 124 -16.83 10.08 0.47
CA ILE A 124 -16.05 10.90 -0.47
C ILE A 124 -17.00 11.60 -1.43
N TRP A 125 -16.82 12.90 -1.57
CA TRP A 125 -17.43 13.67 -2.66
C TRP A 125 -16.43 13.79 -3.82
N ASP A 126 -16.82 13.28 -4.99
CA ASP A 126 -16.06 13.40 -6.22
C ASP A 126 -16.66 14.54 -7.05
N ALA A 127 -15.96 15.68 -7.04
CA ALA A 127 -16.38 16.88 -7.76
C ALA A 127 -16.37 16.69 -9.29
N LEU A 128 -15.50 15.84 -9.83
CA LEU A 128 -15.42 15.59 -11.28
C LEU A 128 -16.67 14.85 -11.77
N ARG A 129 -17.12 13.85 -11.00
CA ARG A 129 -18.31 13.05 -11.31
C ARG A 129 -19.59 13.62 -10.72
N ASN A 130 -19.48 14.63 -9.85
CA ASN A 130 -20.55 15.19 -9.02
C ASN A 130 -21.37 14.12 -8.27
N ILE A 131 -20.68 13.16 -7.66
CA ILE A 131 -21.30 12.08 -6.88
C ILE A 131 -20.70 12.03 -5.48
N THR A 132 -21.48 11.51 -4.55
CA THR A 132 -20.98 11.11 -3.24
C THR A 132 -21.03 9.59 -3.14
N PHE A 133 -19.93 8.97 -2.71
CA PHE A 133 -19.85 7.53 -2.53
C PHE A 133 -19.13 7.17 -1.22
N MET A 134 -19.37 5.94 -0.76
CA MET A 134 -18.63 5.35 0.34
C MET A 134 -17.48 4.50 -0.20
N SER A 135 -16.27 4.75 0.31
CA SER A 135 -15.07 3.97 0.04
C SER A 135 -14.64 3.23 1.29
N TYR A 136 -14.25 1.96 1.16
CA TYR A 136 -13.64 1.20 2.24
C TYR A 136 -12.17 0.96 1.87
N PRO A 137 -11.19 1.65 2.48
CA PRO A 137 -9.80 1.52 2.07
C PRO A 137 -9.30 0.07 2.21
N PHE A 138 -8.74 -0.50 1.15
CA PHE A 138 -8.19 -1.84 1.14
C PHE A 138 -6.67 -1.79 1.38
N PHE A 139 -6.21 -2.43 2.44
CA PHE A 139 -4.79 -2.55 2.74
C PHE A 139 -4.18 -3.70 1.95
N ALA A 140 -3.48 -3.39 0.86
CA ALA A 140 -2.95 -4.41 -0.05
C ALA A 140 -1.58 -4.91 0.37
N LEU A 141 -0.67 -4.02 0.79
CA LEU A 141 0.74 -4.35 0.99
C LEU A 141 1.32 -3.56 2.17
N GLY A 142 2.06 -4.25 3.03
CA GLY A 142 3.00 -3.66 3.97
C GLY A 142 4.42 -4.01 3.54
N THR A 143 5.25 -3.00 3.25
CA THR A 143 6.60 -3.19 2.71
C THR A 143 7.67 -2.54 3.60
N ALA A 144 8.84 -3.14 3.62
CA ALA A 144 10.04 -2.65 4.30
C ALA A 144 11.25 -3.37 3.69
N ASP A 145 12.47 -2.92 4.00
CA ASP A 145 13.67 -3.71 3.75
C ASP A 145 13.70 -4.98 4.63
N GLY A 146 14.63 -5.90 4.38
CA GLY A 146 14.68 -7.18 5.12
C GLY A 146 14.66 -7.02 6.64
N PRO A 147 15.55 -6.19 7.22
CA PRO A 147 15.53 -5.85 8.64
C PRO A 147 14.22 -5.19 9.11
N GLY A 148 13.72 -4.19 8.39
CA GLY A 148 12.50 -3.46 8.68
C GLY A 148 11.25 -4.33 8.65
N LEU A 149 11.20 -5.30 7.74
CA LEU A 149 10.07 -6.21 7.58
C LEU A 149 9.89 -7.09 8.81
N ALA A 150 10.99 -7.53 9.43
CA ALA A 150 10.94 -8.28 10.69
C ALA A 150 10.30 -7.48 11.83
N TYR A 151 10.45 -6.15 11.84
CA TYR A 151 9.75 -5.30 12.80
C TYR A 151 8.27 -5.14 12.44
N LEU A 152 7.95 -5.03 11.15
CA LEU A 152 6.57 -4.85 10.68
C LEU A 152 5.71 -6.09 10.86
N ASN A 153 6.23 -7.28 10.57
CA ASN A 153 5.49 -8.55 10.63
C ASN A 153 5.75 -9.34 11.93
N ARG A 154 6.65 -8.86 12.80
CA ARG A 154 7.11 -9.53 14.03
C ARG A 154 7.67 -10.94 13.81
N LEU A 155 8.14 -11.25 12.61
CA LEU A 155 8.83 -12.50 12.29
C LEU A 155 10.33 -12.41 12.62
N VAL A 156 11.04 -13.52 12.43
CA VAL A 156 12.49 -13.57 12.61
C VAL A 156 13.19 -12.77 11.49
N GLY A 157 14.25 -12.06 11.86
CA GLY A 157 15.07 -11.33 10.89
C GLY A 157 15.80 -12.24 9.90
N HIS A 158 16.50 -11.64 8.96
CA HIS A 158 17.27 -12.29 7.87
C HIS A 158 18.32 -13.36 8.26
N HIS A 159 18.49 -13.66 9.55
CA HIS A 159 19.32 -14.77 10.07
C HIS A 159 18.47 -15.89 10.70
N GLY A 160 17.15 -15.84 10.55
CA GLY A 160 16.23 -16.84 11.05
C GLY A 160 16.33 -18.16 10.31
N LYS A 161 15.79 -19.22 10.93
CA LYS A 161 15.72 -20.56 10.31
C LYS A 161 14.92 -20.55 9.00
N ASN A 162 13.84 -19.77 8.97
CA ASN A 162 12.99 -19.54 7.81
C ASN A 162 13.03 -18.03 7.52
N ASN A 163 13.85 -17.63 6.56
CA ASN A 163 13.94 -16.25 6.12
C ASN A 163 12.80 -15.92 5.13
N CYS A 164 12.38 -14.65 5.10
CA CYS A 164 11.56 -14.09 4.04
C CYS A 164 12.43 -13.53 2.91
#